data_AF-A0A8T4ZAP1-F1
#
_entry.id   AF-A0A8T4ZAP1-F1
#
_cell.length_a   1.000
_cell.length_b   1.000
_cell.length_c   1.000
_cell.angle_alpha   90.00
_cell.angle_beta   90.00
_cell.angle_gamma   90.00
#
_symmetry.space_group_name_H-M   'P 1'
#
loop_
_entity.id
_entity.type
_entity.pdbx_description
1 polymer ?
#
loop_
_entity_poly.entity_id
_entity_poly.type
_entity_poly.pdbx_seq_one_letter_code
_entity_poly.pdbx_strand_id
1 'polypeptide(L)'
;MEESEVYYVGAHVPITYISRVPSTKWYTHSLVYQTKELAGKVLEDLISPGQIVVIKVHFGERYTQAYIRPIYVRKVVDKVKELGGRPFVCDTLFSGGRVLRDDGGEPVWSRRALEEALLTAAMNGFTNETMGCPVTFADAPKGLSYKEHPFKGKYIDRVYIASAIAEADVL
;
A
#
# COMPACT_ATOMS: atom_id res chain seq x y z
N MET A 1 20.69 -45.21 9.88
CA MET A 1 20.67 -43.80 9.46
C MET A 1 20.27 -43.85 8.00
N GLU A 2 19.10 -43.35 7.64
CA GLU A 2 18.68 -43.31 6.23
C GLU A 2 19.52 -42.25 5.50
N GLU A 3 20.15 -42.65 4.39
CA GLU A 3 20.90 -41.74 3.53
C GLU A 3 19.93 -40.83 2.77
N SER A 4 20.20 -39.53 2.77
CA SER A 4 19.40 -38.55 2.04
C SER A 4 19.77 -38.58 0.55
N GLU A 5 18.81 -38.93 -0.31
CA GLU A 5 18.98 -38.82 -1.76
C GLU A 5 18.66 -37.40 -2.25
N VAL A 6 19.59 -36.81 -3.02
CA VAL A 6 19.41 -35.51 -3.68
C VAL A 6 19.13 -35.74 -5.17
N TYR A 7 17.97 -35.28 -5.64
CA TYR A 7 17.59 -35.38 -7.04
C TYR A 7 17.88 -34.08 -7.78
N TYR A 8 18.69 -34.14 -8.84
CA TYR A 8 18.95 -33.01 -9.73
C TYR A 8 18.10 -33.16 -11.00
N VAL A 9 17.17 -32.22 -11.22
CA VAL A 9 16.40 -32.14 -12.47
C VAL A 9 16.97 -30.99 -13.29
N GLY A 10 17.45 -31.28 -14.50
CA GLY A 10 17.93 -30.26 -15.43
C GLY A 10 16.79 -29.35 -15.90
N ALA A 11 17.07 -28.06 -16.11
CA ALA A 11 16.08 -27.08 -16.59
C ALA A 11 15.53 -27.38 -18.01
N HIS A 12 16.11 -28.35 -18.71
CA HIS A 12 15.69 -28.82 -20.03
C HIS A 12 14.55 -29.85 -19.89
N VAL A 13 13.41 -29.40 -19.38
CA VAL A 13 12.18 -30.20 -19.41
C VAL A 13 11.43 -29.83 -20.69
N PRO A 14 11.04 -30.80 -21.55
CA PRO A 14 10.20 -30.49 -22.69
C PRO A 14 8.87 -29.94 -22.17
N ILE A 15 8.62 -28.65 -22.43
CA ILE A 15 7.36 -28.01 -22.11
C ILE A 15 6.31 -28.60 -23.06
N THR A 16 5.59 -29.61 -22.58
CA THR A 16 4.51 -30.27 -23.35
C THR A 16 3.21 -29.49 -23.32
N TYR A 17 3.10 -28.49 -22.44
CA TYR A 17 2.02 -27.51 -22.46
C TYR A 17 2.52 -26.16 -21.94
N ILE A 18 2.48 -25.14 -22.80
CA ILE A 18 2.35 -23.75 -22.36
C ILE A 18 0.90 -23.39 -22.64
N SER A 19 0.24 -22.81 -21.63
CA SER A 19 -1.13 -22.31 -21.75
C SER A 19 -1.27 -21.43 -23.00
N ARG A 20 -2.49 -21.35 -23.56
CA ARG A 20 -2.88 -20.70 -24.84
C ARG A 20 -2.54 -19.20 -24.97
N VAL A 21 -1.68 -18.65 -24.13
CA VAL A 21 -1.29 -17.25 -24.09
C VAL A 21 0.06 -17.09 -24.79
N PRO A 22 0.18 -16.20 -25.79
CA PRO A 22 1.46 -15.88 -26.41
C PRO A 22 2.51 -15.50 -25.36
N SER A 23 3.77 -15.88 -25.59
CA SER A 23 4.91 -15.51 -24.73
C SER A 23 5.10 -14.00 -24.58
N THR A 24 4.49 -13.20 -25.45
CA THR A 24 4.48 -11.73 -25.38
C THR A 24 3.32 -11.16 -24.54
N LYS A 25 2.37 -12.00 -24.10
CA LYS A 25 1.14 -11.57 -23.41
C LYS A 25 0.85 -12.30 -22.10
N TRP A 26 1.69 -13.24 -21.67
CA TRP A 26 1.48 -14.02 -20.42
C TRP A 26 1.18 -13.12 -19.21
N TYR A 27 1.83 -11.97 -19.10
CA TYR A 27 1.70 -11.05 -17.96
C TYR A 27 0.30 -10.46 -17.82
N THR A 28 -0.52 -10.48 -18.88
CA THR A 28 -1.90 -9.97 -18.85
C THR A 28 -2.82 -10.81 -17.94
N HIS A 29 -2.42 -12.06 -17.66
CA HIS A 29 -3.11 -12.94 -16.71
C HIS A 29 -2.59 -12.81 -15.27
N SER A 30 -1.53 -12.02 -15.04
CA SER A 30 -1.05 -11.74 -13.69
C SER A 30 -2.06 -10.86 -12.95
N LEU A 31 -2.37 -11.21 -11.71
CA LEU A 31 -3.21 -10.40 -10.83
C LEU A 31 -2.67 -8.97 -10.67
N VAL A 32 -1.35 -8.80 -10.74
CA VAL A 32 -0.70 -7.48 -10.66
C VAL A 32 -1.10 -6.61 -11.85
N TYR A 33 -1.08 -7.17 -13.06
CA TYR A 33 -1.51 -6.46 -14.25
C TYR A 33 -3.02 -6.20 -14.23
N GLN A 34 -3.80 -7.21 -13.88
CA GLN A 34 -5.26 -7.09 -13.78
C GLN A 34 -5.70 -6.03 -12.76
N THR A 35 -4.96 -5.88 -11.65
CA THR A 35 -5.20 -4.82 -10.67
C THR A 35 -5.06 -3.44 -11.29
N LYS A 36 -4.03 -3.23 -12.13
CA LYS A 36 -3.83 -1.96 -12.84
C LYS A 36 -5.01 -1.65 -13.77
N GLU A 37 -5.44 -2.64 -14.54
CA GLU A 37 -6.53 -2.50 -15.50
C GLU A 37 -7.87 -2.26 -14.80
N LEU A 38 -8.13 -2.97 -13.70
CA LEU A 38 -9.31 -2.75 -12.86
C LEU A 38 -9.29 -1.34 -12.26
N ALA A 39 -8.16 -0.90 -11.71
CA ALA A 39 -8.01 0.45 -11.18
C ALA A 39 -8.32 1.51 -12.24
N GLY A 40 -7.92 1.29 -13.50
CA GLY A 40 -8.22 2.21 -14.60
C GLY A 40 -9.72 2.40 -14.79
N LYS A 41 -10.46 1.30 -14.90
CA LYS A 41 -11.93 1.31 -15.08
C LYS A 41 -12.69 1.96 -13.92
N VAL A 42 -12.12 1.93 -12.72
CA VAL A 42 -12.76 2.50 -11.52
C VAL A 42 -12.41 3.97 -11.36
N LEU A 43 -11.20 4.38 -11.78
CA LEU A 43 -10.66 5.72 -11.50
C LEU A 43 -10.72 6.69 -12.67
N GLU A 44 -10.98 6.21 -13.90
CA GLU A 44 -10.90 7.03 -15.12
C GLU A 44 -11.81 8.27 -15.10
N ASP A 45 -13.01 8.15 -14.53
CA ASP A 45 -13.97 9.26 -14.42
C ASP A 45 -13.78 10.11 -13.15
N LEU A 46 -12.91 9.66 -12.22
CA LEU A 46 -12.69 10.31 -10.93
C LEU A 46 -11.50 11.28 -10.96
N ILE A 47 -10.50 11.01 -11.80
CA ILE A 47 -9.20 11.70 -11.76
C ILE A 47 -9.05 12.61 -12.98
N SER A 48 -8.86 13.90 -12.70
CA SER A 48 -8.49 14.92 -13.69
C SER A 48 -6.98 15.23 -13.63
N PRO A 49 -6.35 15.59 -14.77
CA PRO A 49 -4.94 15.95 -14.80
C PRO A 49 -4.57 17.06 -13.81
N GLY A 50 -3.48 16.86 -13.08
CA GLY A 50 -2.96 17.83 -12.11
C GLY A 50 -3.49 17.68 -10.68
N GLN A 51 -4.56 16.91 -10.47
CA GLN A 51 -5.13 16.67 -9.14
C GLN A 51 -4.16 15.89 -8.24
N ILE A 52 -4.12 16.26 -6.97
CA ILE A 52 -3.46 15.53 -5.89
C ILE A 52 -4.38 14.38 -5.47
N VAL A 53 -3.93 13.16 -5.72
CA VAL A 53 -4.71 11.95 -5.45
C VAL A 53 -4.07 11.22 -4.27
N VAL A 54 -4.80 11.08 -3.18
CA VAL A 54 -4.33 10.29 -2.04
C VAL A 54 -4.77 8.85 -2.17
N ILE A 55 -3.85 7.91 -1.96
CA ILE A 55 -4.15 6.48 -1.89
C ILE A 55 -3.98 6.04 -0.45
N LYS A 56 -5.09 5.99 0.30
CA LYS A 56 -5.09 5.55 1.69
C LYS A 56 -5.05 4.03 1.78
N VAL A 57 -4.00 3.51 2.41
CA VAL A 57 -3.84 2.08 2.66
C VAL A 57 -3.17 1.87 4.02
N HIS A 58 -3.41 0.72 4.63
CA HIS A 58 -2.68 0.34 5.83
C HIS A 58 -1.30 -0.21 5.44
N PHE A 59 -0.23 0.35 6.02
CA PHE A 59 1.15 -0.11 5.77
C PHE A 59 1.52 -1.40 6.52
N GLY A 60 0.60 -1.93 7.32
CA GLY A 60 0.81 -3.10 8.16
C GLY A 60 1.48 -2.75 9.48
N GLU A 61 1.73 -3.79 10.26
CA GLU A 61 2.56 -3.73 11.47
C GLU A 61 3.69 -4.73 11.39
N ARG A 62 4.62 -4.66 12.35
CA ARG A 62 5.66 -5.67 12.49
C ARG A 62 5.02 -7.04 12.77
N TYR A 63 5.62 -8.08 12.18
CA TYR A 63 5.22 -9.49 12.34
C TYR A 63 3.81 -9.86 11.84
N THR A 64 3.14 -8.99 11.08
CA THR A 64 1.85 -9.30 10.44
C THR A 64 1.96 -9.28 8.92
N GLN A 65 1.01 -9.95 8.25
CA GLN A 65 0.82 -9.91 6.79
C GLN A 65 -0.55 -9.36 6.41
N ALA A 66 -1.30 -8.82 7.37
CA ALA A 66 -2.65 -8.30 7.20
C ALA A 66 -2.67 -6.91 6.53
N TYR A 67 -2.00 -6.77 5.39
CA TYR A 67 -1.98 -5.57 4.55
C TYR A 67 -1.92 -5.95 3.07
N ILE A 68 -2.31 -5.02 2.20
CA ILE A 68 -2.25 -5.24 0.75
C ILE A 68 -0.79 -5.27 0.32
N ARG A 69 -0.39 -6.29 -0.44
CA ARG A 69 1.00 -6.41 -0.88
C ARG A 69 1.38 -5.17 -1.71
N PRO A 70 2.51 -4.50 -1.43
CA PRO A 70 2.84 -3.21 -2.03
C PRO A 70 2.84 -3.22 -3.57
N ILE A 71 3.16 -4.35 -4.19
CA ILE A 71 3.15 -4.49 -5.65
C ILE A 71 1.79 -4.18 -6.29
N TYR A 72 0.67 -4.45 -5.60
CA TYR A 72 -0.66 -4.11 -6.08
C TYR A 72 -0.93 -2.61 -5.94
N VAL A 73 -0.57 -2.02 -4.80
CA VAL A 73 -0.72 -0.57 -4.54
C VAL A 73 0.11 0.22 -5.56
N ARG A 74 1.34 -0.23 -5.87
CA ARG A 74 2.17 0.35 -6.92
C ARG A 74 1.45 0.41 -8.26
N LYS A 75 0.65 -0.60 -8.61
CA LYS A 75 -0.09 -0.60 -9.89
C LYS A 75 -1.25 0.38 -9.91
N VAL A 76 -1.87 0.62 -8.77
CA VAL A 76 -2.84 1.72 -8.62
C VAL A 76 -2.12 3.06 -8.81
N VAL A 77 -0.97 3.27 -8.16
CA VAL A 77 -0.13 4.47 -8.33
C VAL A 77 0.25 4.69 -9.80
N ASP A 78 0.72 3.65 -10.48
CA ASP A 78 1.09 3.71 -11.90
C ASP A 78 -0.13 4.17 -12.74
N LYS A 79 -1.33 3.63 -12.46
CA LYS A 79 -2.55 4.01 -13.18
C LYS A 79 -2.98 5.45 -12.89
N VAL A 80 -2.92 5.91 -11.65
CA VAL A 80 -3.24 7.30 -11.28
C VAL A 80 -2.35 8.28 -12.06
N LYS A 81 -1.06 7.97 -12.21
CA LYS A 81 -0.13 8.78 -13.02
C LYS A 81 -0.47 8.77 -14.50
N GLU A 82 -0.89 7.62 -15.04
CA GLU A 82 -1.35 7.52 -16.44
C GLU A 82 -2.57 8.40 -16.72
N LEU A 83 -3.45 8.55 -15.72
CA LEU A 83 -4.61 9.45 -15.77
C LEU A 83 -4.23 10.93 -15.54
N GLY A 84 -2.95 11.25 -15.32
CA GLY A 84 -2.46 12.61 -15.11
C GLY A 84 -2.54 13.11 -13.67
N GLY A 85 -2.96 12.26 -12.72
CA GLY A 85 -2.97 12.57 -11.29
C GLY A 85 -1.57 12.62 -10.67
N ARG A 86 -1.46 13.29 -9.53
CA ARG A 86 -0.25 13.40 -8.70
C ARG A 86 -0.45 12.58 -7.43
N PRO A 87 -0.10 11.27 -7.44
CA PRO A 87 -0.40 10.41 -6.32
C PRO A 87 0.53 10.64 -5.13
N PHE A 88 0.02 10.40 -3.94
CA PHE A 88 0.81 9.98 -2.79
C PHE A 88 0.08 8.86 -2.05
N VAL A 89 0.84 7.92 -1.47
CA VAL A 89 0.28 6.83 -0.68
C VAL A 89 0.40 7.22 0.79
N CYS A 90 -0.66 7.01 1.57
CA CYS A 90 -0.59 7.30 2.99
C CYS A 90 -1.21 6.23 3.88
N ASP A 91 -0.72 6.18 5.11
CA ASP A 91 -1.39 5.59 6.26
C ASP A 91 -1.62 6.69 7.32
N THR A 92 -2.19 6.33 8.47
CA THR A 92 -2.43 7.20 9.63
C THR A 92 -1.81 6.55 10.85
N LEU A 93 -1.26 7.35 11.75
CA LEU A 93 -0.66 6.87 12.98
C LEU A 93 -1.75 6.50 13.97
N PHE A 94 -1.43 5.59 14.88
CA PHE A 94 -2.27 5.35 16.03
C PHE A 94 -1.95 6.39 17.10
N SER A 95 -2.83 7.38 17.27
CA SER A 95 -2.61 8.49 18.18
C SER A 95 -2.62 8.07 19.66
N GLY A 96 -1.84 8.78 20.48
CA GLY A 96 -1.99 8.76 21.93
C GLY A 96 -1.36 7.58 22.68
N GLY A 97 -0.28 6.95 22.20
CA GLY A 97 0.45 6.02 23.07
C GLY A 97 1.90 5.76 22.70
N ARG A 98 2.54 4.88 23.46
CA ARG A 98 3.94 4.50 23.28
C ARG A 98 4.03 3.30 22.34
N VAL A 99 5.10 3.23 21.56
CA VAL A 99 5.45 2.02 20.84
C VAL A 99 5.60 0.89 21.84
N LEU A 100 4.82 -0.18 21.66
CA LEU A 100 4.95 -1.38 22.48
C LEU A 100 6.15 -2.18 22.00
N ARG A 101 6.85 -2.81 22.94
CA ARG A 101 8.01 -3.66 22.68
C ARG A 101 7.79 -5.04 23.26
N ASP A 102 8.37 -6.05 22.64
CA ASP A 102 8.42 -7.41 23.21
C ASP A 102 9.52 -7.55 24.27
N ASP A 103 9.69 -8.77 24.81
CA ASP A 103 10.70 -9.08 25.83
C ASP A 103 12.14 -8.86 25.35
N GLY A 104 12.37 -8.90 24.03
CA GLY A 104 13.66 -8.62 23.39
C GLY A 104 13.89 -7.14 23.09
N GLY A 105 12.90 -6.29 23.36
CA GLY A 105 12.94 -4.86 23.07
C GLY A 105 12.59 -4.51 21.62
N GLU A 106 12.13 -5.45 20.80
CA GLU A 106 11.71 -5.16 19.42
C GLU A 106 10.32 -4.50 19.40
N PRO A 107 10.09 -3.48 18.57
CA PRO A 107 8.77 -2.86 18.42
C PRO A 107 7.73 -3.88 17.92
N VAL A 108 6.58 -3.94 18.55
CA VAL A 108 5.43 -4.77 18.09
C VAL A 108 4.27 -3.91 17.59
N TRP A 109 4.01 -2.75 18.22
CA TRP A 109 3.00 -1.78 17.79
C TRP A 109 3.69 -0.45 17.45
N SER A 110 4.30 -0.42 16.27
CA SER A 110 5.26 0.60 15.86
C SER A 110 4.62 1.84 15.21
N ARG A 111 3.37 1.78 14.74
CA ARG A 111 2.69 2.98 14.17
C ARG A 111 2.19 4.01 15.18
N ARG A 112 2.72 4.02 16.41
CA ARG A 112 2.41 5.02 17.44
C ARG A 112 3.38 6.21 17.45
N ALA A 113 4.54 6.05 16.82
CA ALA A 113 5.52 7.10 16.62
C ALA A 113 5.95 7.11 15.15
N LEU A 114 6.07 8.30 14.55
CA LEU A 114 6.35 8.43 13.11
C LEU A 114 7.59 7.66 12.65
N GLU A 115 8.69 7.74 13.41
CA GLU A 115 9.96 7.09 13.07
C GLU A 115 9.81 5.57 12.93
N GLU A 116 9.28 4.93 13.97
CA GLU A 116 9.05 3.47 14.00
C GLU A 116 7.98 3.04 12.97
N ALA A 117 6.99 3.90 12.71
CA ALA A 117 5.97 3.68 11.71
C ALA A 117 6.54 3.67 10.29
N LEU A 118 7.45 4.61 9.98
CA LEU A 118 8.14 4.68 8.68
C LEU A 118 9.07 3.49 8.49
N LEU A 119 9.81 3.07 9.53
CA LEU A 119 10.63 1.87 9.49
C LEU A 119 9.78 0.62 9.19
N THR A 120 8.63 0.51 9.84
CA THR A 120 7.69 -0.60 9.63
C THR A 120 7.11 -0.59 8.22
N ALA A 121 6.71 0.58 7.72
CA ALA A 121 6.25 0.75 6.35
C ALA A 121 7.34 0.32 5.35
N ALA A 122 8.59 0.75 5.56
CA ALA A 122 9.72 0.38 4.72
C ALA A 122 10.01 -1.13 4.74
N MET A 123 10.00 -1.77 5.91
CA MET A 123 10.14 -3.23 6.03
C MET A 123 9.06 -3.98 5.26
N ASN A 124 7.85 -3.43 5.23
CA ASN A 124 6.71 -3.99 4.51
C ASN A 124 6.70 -3.64 3.02
N GLY A 125 7.67 -2.87 2.52
CA GLY A 125 7.83 -2.48 1.11
C GLY A 125 7.07 -1.21 0.70
N PHE A 126 6.63 -0.39 1.65
CA PHE A 126 6.05 0.92 1.42
C PHE A 126 7.12 2.00 1.56
N THR A 127 7.94 2.14 0.52
CA THR A 127 8.88 3.27 0.39
C THR A 127 8.52 4.12 -0.82
N ASN A 128 9.08 5.33 -0.88
CA ASN A 128 8.91 6.24 -2.01
C ASN A 128 9.35 5.60 -3.33
N GLU A 129 10.41 4.80 -3.28
CA GLU A 129 11.01 4.13 -4.42
C GLU A 129 10.12 2.96 -4.89
N THR A 130 9.65 2.14 -3.96
CA THR A 130 8.77 1.01 -4.28
C THR A 130 7.43 1.48 -4.82
N MET A 131 6.85 2.54 -4.26
CA MET A 131 5.59 3.13 -4.75
C MET A 131 5.80 4.05 -5.96
N GLY A 132 7.01 4.59 -6.14
CA GLY A 132 7.31 5.59 -7.16
C GLY A 132 6.69 6.96 -6.89
N CYS A 133 6.13 7.20 -5.71
CA CYS A 133 5.52 8.46 -5.29
C CYS A 133 5.74 8.65 -3.78
N PRO A 134 5.46 9.84 -3.22
CA PRO A 134 5.59 10.06 -1.79
C PRO A 134 4.74 9.06 -0.98
N VAL A 135 5.34 8.52 0.09
CA VAL A 135 4.73 7.66 1.11
C VAL A 135 4.80 8.41 2.43
N THR A 136 3.66 8.59 3.09
CA THR A 136 3.61 9.42 4.31
C THR A 136 2.57 8.92 5.31
N PHE A 137 2.66 9.40 6.55
CA PHE A 137 1.57 9.31 7.51
C PHE A 137 0.78 10.62 7.50
N ALA A 138 -0.50 10.56 7.14
CA ALA A 138 -1.31 11.74 6.83
C ALA A 138 -1.61 12.66 8.03
N ASP A 139 -1.44 12.13 9.24
CA ASP A 139 -1.69 12.77 10.54
C ASP A 139 -0.40 12.93 11.39
N ALA A 140 0.75 12.76 10.76
CA ALA A 140 2.07 12.93 11.35
C ALA A 140 2.27 14.32 12.00
N PRO A 141 3.21 14.44 12.97
CA PRO A 141 4.12 13.40 13.47
C PRO A 141 3.60 12.58 14.65
N LYS A 142 2.48 12.99 15.27
CA LYS A 142 1.94 12.37 16.49
C LYS A 142 0.58 11.68 16.30
N GLY A 143 0.05 11.64 15.08
CA GLY A 143 -1.30 11.16 14.80
C GLY A 143 -2.39 12.16 15.20
N LEU A 144 -2.03 13.44 15.37
CA LEU A 144 -2.92 14.47 15.91
C LEU A 144 -3.19 15.60 14.89
N SER A 145 -2.62 15.51 13.68
CA SER A 145 -2.90 16.48 12.63
C SER A 145 -4.19 16.11 11.92
N TYR A 146 -5.24 16.90 12.13
CA TYR A 146 -6.55 16.70 11.52
C TYR A 146 -7.23 18.02 11.14
N LYS A 147 -8.21 17.91 10.24
CA LYS A 147 -9.22 18.95 9.98
C LYS A 147 -10.59 18.46 10.43
N GLU A 148 -11.33 19.34 11.09
CA GLU A 148 -12.72 19.09 11.46
C GLU A 148 -13.62 19.35 10.25
N HIS A 149 -14.52 18.41 9.96
CA HIS A 149 -15.53 18.55 8.93
C HIS A 149 -16.93 18.33 9.53
N PRO A 150 -17.90 19.20 9.23
CA PRO A 150 -19.27 19.02 9.70
C PRO A 150 -19.87 17.75 9.08
N PHE A 151 -20.53 16.94 9.90
CA PHE A 151 -21.15 15.70 9.46
C PHE A 151 -22.50 15.52 10.15
N LYS A 152 -23.61 15.48 9.40
CA LYS A 152 -24.95 15.35 9.98
C LYS A 152 -25.33 13.89 10.19
N GLY A 153 -24.56 13.19 11.03
CA GLY A 153 -24.84 11.81 11.40
C GLY A 153 -25.90 11.69 12.50
N LYS A 154 -26.42 10.47 12.71
CA LYS A 154 -27.39 10.18 13.79
C LYS A 154 -26.80 10.38 15.20
N TYR A 155 -25.52 10.08 15.37
CA TYR A 155 -24.81 10.11 16.66
C TYR A 155 -23.53 10.96 16.65
N ILE A 156 -23.15 11.50 15.49
CA ILE A 156 -21.90 12.22 15.27
C ILE A 156 -22.24 13.47 14.46
N ASP A 157 -21.89 14.65 14.96
CA ASP A 157 -22.14 15.96 14.35
C ASP A 157 -20.95 16.52 13.57
N ARG A 158 -19.76 15.98 13.82
CA ARG A 158 -18.48 16.37 13.23
C ARG A 158 -17.55 15.18 13.10
N VAL A 159 -16.73 15.16 12.06
CA VAL A 159 -15.68 14.14 11.86
C VAL A 159 -14.32 14.81 11.74
N TYR A 160 -13.28 14.08 12.12
CA TYR A 160 -11.90 14.52 12.04
C TYR A 160 -11.18 13.71 10.98
N ILE A 161 -10.65 14.39 9.97
CA ILE A 161 -9.96 13.77 8.85
C ILE A 161 -8.49 14.18 8.90
N ALA A 162 -7.57 13.24 8.71
CA ALA A 162 -6.14 13.55 8.68
C ALA A 162 -5.85 14.67 7.68
N SER A 163 -5.07 15.67 8.08
CA SER A 163 -4.93 16.93 7.32
C SER A 163 -4.50 16.72 5.88
N ALA A 164 -3.54 15.81 5.63
CA ALA A 164 -3.09 15.53 4.26
C ALA A 164 -4.16 14.85 3.39
N ILE A 165 -5.06 14.05 3.99
CA ILE A 165 -6.21 13.47 3.27
C ILE A 165 -7.24 14.55 2.98
N ALA A 166 -7.53 15.42 3.95
CA ALA A 166 -8.51 16.49 3.82
C ALA A 166 -8.12 17.58 2.80
N GLU A 167 -6.82 17.68 2.46
CA GLU A 167 -6.27 18.62 1.48
C GLU A 167 -6.11 18.01 0.08
N ALA A 168 -6.32 16.71 -0.08
CA ALA A 168 -6.26 16.06 -1.40
C ALA A 168 -7.50 16.40 -2.24
N ASP A 169 -7.33 16.43 -3.55
CA ASP A 169 -8.44 16.65 -4.49
C ASP A 169 -9.32 15.38 -4.62
N VAL A 170 -8.69 14.20 -4.48
CA VAL A 170 -9.32 12.89 -4.62
C VAL A 170 -8.74 11.93 -3.58
N LEU A 171 -9.59 11.11 -2.94
CA LEU A 171 -9.26 10.00 -2.04
C LEU A 171 -9.76 8.67 -2.60
#